data_AF-A0A260QP96-F1
#
_entry.id   AF-A0A260QP96-F1
#
_cell.length_a   1.000
_cell.length_b   1.000
_cell.length_c   1.000
_cell.angle_alpha   90.00
_cell.angle_beta   90.00
_cell.angle_gamma   90.00
#
_symmetry.space_group_name_H-M   'P 1'
#
loop_
_entity.id
_entity.type
_entity.pdbx_description
1 polymer ?
#
loop_
_entity_poly.entity_id
_entity_poly.type
_entity_poly.pdbx_seq_one_letter_code
_entity_poly.pdbx_strand_id
1 'polypeptide(L)'
;MSLHFVLKANEQPIGSFVATRTVDHGTTDDAVNGYDVTIDTPDWEWDGHVQHRYGDGAWTLVRRAIDQMEAEVAAATAAHAAVVEAKH
;
A
#
# COMPACT_ATOMS: atom_id res chain seq x y z
N MET A 1 12.05 -4.88 -10.82
CA MET A 1 10.85 -5.59 -11.36
C MET A 1 9.63 -4.95 -10.73
N SER A 2 8.57 -4.75 -11.50
CA SER A 2 7.30 -4.22 -11.01
C SER A 2 6.17 -5.25 -11.16
N LEU A 3 5.25 -5.22 -10.22
CA LEU A 3 3.98 -5.93 -10.27
C LEU A 3 2.89 -4.90 -10.57
N HIS A 4 1.97 -5.26 -11.47
CA HIS A 4 0.84 -4.41 -11.82
C HIS A 4 -0.44 -5.24 -11.79
N PHE A 5 -1.43 -4.78 -11.02
CA PHE A 5 -2.74 -5.42 -10.90
C PHE A 5 -3.84 -4.41 -11.18
N VAL A 6 -4.89 -4.85 -11.87
CA VAL A 6 -6.14 -4.11 -11.94
C VAL A 6 -6.97 -4.49 -10.71
N LEU A 7 -7.37 -3.49 -9.93
CA LEU A 7 -8.29 -3.69 -8.81
C LEU A 7 -9.71 -3.77 -9.36
N LYS A 8 -10.44 -4.82 -8.97
CA LYS A 8 -11.82 -5.04 -9.41
C LYS A 8 -12.74 -5.29 -8.22
N ALA A 9 -13.94 -4.73 -8.29
CA ALA A 9 -15.07 -5.09 -7.42
C ALA A 9 -16.24 -5.52 -8.30
N ASN A 10 -16.80 -6.70 -8.08
CA ASN A 10 -17.88 -7.26 -8.90
C ASN A 10 -17.56 -7.22 -10.41
N GLU A 11 -16.35 -7.65 -10.77
CA GLU A 11 -15.79 -7.65 -12.14
C GLU A 11 -15.54 -6.25 -12.76
N GLN A 12 -16.04 -5.18 -12.14
CA GLN A 12 -15.82 -3.81 -12.58
C GLN A 12 -14.45 -3.31 -12.08
N PRO A 13 -13.61 -2.72 -12.94
CA PRO A 13 -12.38 -2.07 -12.52
C PRO A 13 -12.69 -0.86 -11.63
N ILE A 14 -12.00 -0.79 -10.49
CA ILE A 14 -12.12 0.30 -9.52
C ILE A 14 -10.79 1.06 -9.32
N GLY A 15 -9.71 0.59 -9.94
CA GLY A 15 -8.40 1.20 -9.81
C GLY A 15 -7.27 0.27 -10.26
N SER A 16 -6.05 0.68 -9.95
CA SER A 16 -4.83 -0.07 -10.20
C SER A 16 -3.95 -0.12 -8.97
N PHE A 17 -3.13 -1.16 -8.92
CA PHE A 17 -2.09 -1.34 -7.92
C PHE A 17 -0.77 -1.59 -8.63
N VAL A 18 0.23 -0.77 -8.35
CA VAL A 18 1.59 -0.93 -8.83
C VAL A 18 2.51 -1.13 -7.64
N ALA A 19 3.34 -2.17 -7.66
CA ALA A 19 4.42 -2.33 -6.69
C ALA A 19 5.76 -2.51 -7.40
N THR A 20 6.69 -1.62 -7.12
CA THR A 20 8.05 -1.67 -7.65
C THR A 20 8.99 -2.11 -6.53
N ARG A 21 9.68 -3.24 -6.74
CA ARG A 21 10.69 -3.70 -5.78
C ARG A 21 11.88 -2.74 -5.77
N THR A 22 12.16 -2.15 -4.61
CA THR A 22 13.22 -1.14 -4.41
C THR A 22 14.40 -1.67 -3.61
N VAL A 23 14.16 -2.55 -2.64
CA VAL A 23 15.23 -3.27 -1.95
C VAL A 23 15.12 -4.75 -2.29
N ASP A 24 16.14 -5.27 -2.98
CA ASP A 24 16.17 -6.64 -3.51
C ASP A 24 17.09 -7.53 -2.67
N HIS A 25 16.47 -8.34 -1.82
CA HIS A 25 17.09 -9.41 -1.06
C HIS A 25 16.92 -10.78 -1.74
N GLY A 26 16.36 -10.81 -2.96
CA GLY A 26 16.19 -12.01 -3.77
C GLY A 26 14.73 -12.44 -3.95
N THR A 27 14.58 -13.64 -4.50
CA THR A 27 13.28 -14.28 -4.83
C THR A 27 13.12 -15.63 -4.13
N THR A 28 13.86 -15.87 -3.05
CA THR A 28 13.60 -17.02 -2.18
C THR A 28 12.36 -16.75 -1.35
N ASP A 29 11.64 -17.79 -0.94
CA ASP A 29 10.38 -17.64 -0.20
C ASP A 29 10.55 -16.84 1.10
N ASP A 30 11.74 -16.88 1.71
CA ASP A 30 12.06 -16.14 2.94
C ASP A 30 12.66 -14.74 2.71
N ALA A 31 12.93 -14.34 1.47
CA ALA A 31 13.49 -13.02 1.18
C ALA A 31 12.48 -11.92 1.49
N VAL A 32 12.82 -11.03 2.43
CA VAL A 32 12.03 -9.81 2.71
C VAL A 32 12.56 -8.68 1.83
N ASN A 33 11.73 -8.19 0.93
CA ASN A 33 12.06 -7.12 0.00
C ASN A 33 11.34 -5.82 0.38
N GLY A 34 11.89 -4.68 -0.04
CA GLY A 34 11.22 -3.39 0.00
C GLY A 34 10.46 -3.12 -1.30
N TYR A 35 9.26 -2.55 -1.20
CA TYR A 35 8.43 -2.19 -2.34
C TYR A 35 7.89 -0.78 -2.19
N ASP A 36 8.07 0.03 -3.24
CA ASP A 36 7.33 1.27 -3.42
C ASP A 36 6.01 0.91 -4.12
N VAL A 37 4.90 1.34 -3.54
CA VAL A 37 3.55 0.94 -3.92
C VAL A 37 2.73 2.18 -4.24
N THR A 38 2.01 2.13 -5.36
CA THR A 38 0.97 3.09 -5.72
C THR A 38 -0.36 2.36 -5.79
N ILE A 39 -1.36 2.87 -5.07
CA ILE A 39 -2.77 2.50 -5.18
C ILE A 39 -3.48 3.68 -5.83
N ASP A 40 -3.96 3.49 -7.04
CA ASP A 40 -4.61 4.53 -7.83
C ASP A 40 -6.07 4.15 -8.09
N THR A 41 -6.98 5.04 -7.70
CA THR A 41 -8.42 4.92 -7.96
C THR A 41 -8.92 6.23 -8.60
N PRO A 42 -10.08 6.24 -9.27
CA PRO A 42 -10.60 7.46 -9.89
C PRO A 42 -10.77 8.66 -8.94
N ASP A 43 -10.94 8.41 -7.64
CA ASP A 43 -11.25 9.44 -6.65
C ASP A 43 -10.04 9.83 -5.78
N TRP A 44 -9.04 8.96 -5.66
CA TRP A 44 -7.87 9.18 -4.82
C TRP A 44 -6.70 8.27 -5.22
N GLU A 45 -5.50 8.74 -4.88
CA GLU A 45 -4.23 8.04 -5.05
C GLU A 45 -3.49 7.98 -3.71
N TRP A 46 -2.81 6.88 -3.45
CA TRP A 46 -1.89 6.73 -2.32
C TRP A 46 -0.58 6.11 -2.79
N ASP A 47 0.52 6.74 -2.41
CA ASP A 47 1.87 6.20 -2.54
C ASP A 47 2.42 5.84 -1.17
N GLY A 48 3.08 4.70 -1.07
CA GLY A 48 3.75 4.31 0.15
C GLY A 48 4.84 3.26 -0.04
N HIS A 49 5.52 2.94 1.05
CA HIS A 49 6.59 1.97 1.07
C HIS A 49 6.29 0.84 2.05
N VAL A 50 6.43 -0.40 1.61
CA VAL A 50 6.20 -1.58 2.46
C VAL A 50 7.31 -2.61 2.32
N GLN A 51 7.60 -3.29 3.42
CA GLN A 51 8.40 -4.51 3.42
C GLN A 51 7.50 -5.72 3.24
N HIS A 52 7.91 -6.67 2.41
CA HIS A 52 7.12 -7.87 2.15
C HIS A 52 8.00 -9.07 1.83
N ARG A 53 7.64 -10.22 2.40
CA ARG A 53 8.33 -11.48 2.17
C ARG A 53 7.87 -12.08 0.85
N TYR A 54 8.81 -12.38 -0.04
CA TYR A 54 8.54 -12.79 -1.42
C TYR A 54 7.61 -14.01 -1.52
N GLY A 55 7.78 -15.00 -0.63
CA GLY A 55 6.97 -16.23 -0.61
C GLY A 55 5.52 -16.05 -0.14
N ASP A 56 5.14 -14.90 0.43
CA ASP A 56 3.78 -14.64 0.91
C ASP A 56 2.78 -14.34 -0.23
N GLY A 57 3.32 -14.07 -1.43
CA GLY A 57 2.54 -13.86 -2.64
C GLY A 57 1.93 -12.46 -2.77
N ALA A 58 1.52 -12.14 -3.99
CA ALA A 58 1.09 -10.81 -4.39
C ALA A 58 -0.13 -10.27 -3.63
N TRP A 59 -1.10 -11.14 -3.28
CA TRP A 59 -2.29 -10.69 -2.55
C TRP A 59 -1.96 -10.20 -1.14
N THR A 60 -1.02 -10.87 -0.47
CA THR A 60 -0.56 -10.47 0.86
C THR A 60 0.21 -9.14 0.80
N LEU A 61 0.95 -8.88 -0.28
CA LEU A 61 1.56 -7.56 -0.53
C LEU A 61 0.50 -6.46 -0.68
N VAL A 62 -0.54 -6.71 -1.49
CA VAL A 62 -1.66 -5.76 -1.67
C VAL A 62 -2.35 -5.48 -0.34
N ARG A 63 -2.69 -6.51 0.44
CA ARG A 63 -3.34 -6.30 1.75
C ARG A 63 -2.45 -5.49 2.69
N ARG A 64 -1.15 -5.79 2.74
CA ARG A 64 -0.20 -5.05 3.59
C ARG A 64 -0.08 -3.58 3.22
N ALA A 65 -0.12 -3.25 1.94
CA ALA A 65 -0.14 -1.86 1.48
C ALA A 65 -1.44 -1.15 1.89
N ILE A 66 -2.60 -1.81 1.78
CA ILE A 66 -3.88 -1.27 2.24
C ILE A 66 -3.87 -1.05 3.77
N ASP A 67 -3.35 -2.00 4.55
CA ASP A 67 -3.21 -1.87 6.01
C ASP A 67 -2.35 -0.65 6.38
N GLN A 68 -1.24 -0.44 5.66
CA GLN A 68 -0.35 0.69 5.87
C GLN A 68 -1.03 2.02 5.55
N MET A 69 -1.73 2.11 4.42
CA MET A 69 -2.52 3.28 4.03
C MET A 69 -3.58 3.60 5.09
N GLU A 70 -4.35 2.60 5.53
CA GLU A 70 -5.38 2.77 6.57
C GLU A 70 -4.77 3.33 7.88
N ALA A 71 -3.59 2.83 8.27
CA ALA A 71 -2.88 3.31 9.45
C ALA A 71 -2.40 4.77 9.31
N GLU A 72 -1.90 5.15 8.15
CA GLU A 72 -1.46 6.53 7.86
C GLU A 72 -2.64 7.52 7.87
N VAL A 73 -3.76 7.14 7.25
CA VAL A 73 -5.00 7.95 7.26
C VAL A 73 -5.55 8.11 8.67
N ALA A 74 -5.54 7.04 9.48
CA ALA A 74 -5.96 7.10 10.87
C ALA A 74 -5.06 8.03 11.69
N ALA A 75 -3.74 7.95 11.51
CA ALA A 75 -2.77 8.81 12.18
C ALA A 75 -2.94 10.28 11.79
N ALA A 76 -3.12 10.58 10.49
CA ALA A 76 -3.35 11.93 9.99
C ALA A 76 -4.65 12.53 10.54
N THR A 77 -5.72 11.73 10.61
CA THR A 77 -7.01 12.14 11.16
C THR A 77 -6.91 12.47 12.65
N ALA A 78 -6.23 11.62 13.43
CA ALA A 78 -5.99 11.86 14.85
C ALA A 78 -5.15 13.13 15.08
N ALA A 79 -4.12 13.35 14.27
CA ALA A 79 -3.29 14.55 14.32
C ALA A 79 -4.11 15.82 14.01
N HIS A 80 -4.99 15.76 13.00
CA HIS A 80 -5.87 16.88 12.66
C HIS A 80 -6.82 17.24 13.81
N ALA A 81 -7.46 16.23 14.44
CA ALA A 81 -8.34 16.45 15.57
C ALA A 81 -7.63 17.14 16.75
N ALA A 82 -6.43 16.69 17.09
CA ALA A 82 -5.62 17.30 18.16
C ALA A 82 -5.25 18.76 17.86
N VAL A 83 -4.97 19.11 16.60
CA VAL A 83 -4.70 20.50 16.20
C VAL A 83 -5.93 21.38 16.29
N VAL A 84 -7.13 20.86 16.01
CA VAL A 84 -8.39 21.60 16.14
C VAL A 84 -8.72 21.86 17.61
N GLU A 85 -8.57 20.86 18.48
CA GLU A 85 -8.80 21.01 19.93
C GLU A 85 -7.83 22.02 20.56
N ALA A 86 -6.56 22.02 20.16
CA ALA A 86 -5.56 22.96 20.70
C ALA A 86 -5.80 24.43 20.30
N LYS A 87 -6.70 24.70 19.35
CA LYS A 87 -7.04 26.06 18.88
C LYS A 87 -8.30 26.62 19.53
N HIS A 88 -9.01 25.84 20.35
CA HIS A 88 -10.18 26.23 21.13
C HIS A 88 -9.81 26.49 22.59
#